data_AF-A0A0H3GKK3-F1
#
_entry.id   AF-A0A0H3GKK3-F1
#
_cell.length_a   1.000
_cell.length_b   1.000
_cell.length_c   1.000
_cell.angle_alpha   90.00
_cell.angle_beta   90.00
_cell.angle_gamma   90.00
#
_symmetry.space_group_name_H-M   'P 1'
#
loop_
_entity.id
_entity.type
_entity.pdbx_description
1 polymer ?
#
loop_
_entity_poly.entity_id
_entity_poly.type
_entity_poly.pdbx_seq_one_letter_code
_entity_poly.pdbx_strand_id
1 'polypeptide(L)' 'MQVVNSLRSAKQRHPDCQLVKRKGRLYVICKSNPRFKAVQGRKNAVNGNSPASGAVGRRR' A
#
# COMPACT_ATOMS: atom_id res chain seq x y z
N MET A 1 13.15 0.30 9.97
CA MET A 1 11.97 0.36 9.07
C MET A 1 12.26 1.43 8.02
N GLN A 2 12.13 1.11 6.73
CA GLN A 2 12.55 2.00 5.65
C GLN A 2 11.45 2.98 5.24
N VAL A 3 11.80 4.22 4.90
CA VAL A 3 10.85 5.15 4.26
C VAL A 3 11.03 5.03 2.75
N VAL A 4 9.97 4.72 2.02
CA VAL A 4 10.02 4.55 0.57
C VAL A 4 9.00 5.45 -0.12
N ASN A 5 9.32 5.87 -1.35
CA ASN A 5 8.40 6.67 -2.16
C ASN A 5 7.24 5.84 -2.70
N SER A 6 7.49 4.57 -3.04
CA SER A 6 6.49 3.64 -3.57
C SER A 6 6.37 2.39 -2.71
N LEU A 7 5.17 2.15 -2.19
CA LEU A 7 4.84 0.92 -1.49
C LEU A 7 4.68 -0.27 -2.43
N ARG A 8 4.35 -0.03 -3.71
CA ARG A 8 4.21 -1.09 -4.71
C ARG A 8 5.55 -1.80 -4.94
N SER A 9 6.61 -1.02 -5.12
CA SER A 9 7.97 -1.55 -5.27
C SER A 9 8.45 -2.25 -4.01
N ALA A 10 8.09 -1.76 -2.82
CA ALA A 10 8.46 -2.40 -1.56
C ALA A 10 7.72 -3.73 -1.33
N LYS A 11 6.45 -3.83 -1.75
CA LYS A 11 5.67 -5.08 -1.69
C LYS A 11 6.24 -6.15 -2.64
N GLN A 12 6.66 -5.76 -3.84
CA GLN A 12 7.16 -6.69 -4.87
C GLN A 12 8.52 -7.34 -4.55
N ARG A 13 9.26 -6.85 -3.55
CA ARG A 13 10.57 -7.40 -3.18
C ARG A 13 10.52 -8.83 -2.68
N HIS A 14 9.39 -9.23 -2.07
CA HIS A 14 9.22 -10.56 -1.49
C HIS A 14 7.73 -10.91 -1.43
N PRO A 15 7.32 -12.16 -1.73
CA PRO A 15 5.91 -12.58 -1.68
C PRO A 15 5.25 -12.39 -0.31
N ASP A 16 6.01 -12.62 0.78
CA ASP A 16 5.50 -12.43 2.15
C ASP A 16 5.30 -10.96 2.57
N CYS A 17 5.69 -9.99 1.74
CA CYS A 17 5.46 -8.58 2.03
C CYS A 17 3.97 -8.23 1.84
N GLN A 18 3.34 -7.76 2.91
CA GLN A 18 1.93 -7.37 2.92
C GLN A 18 1.76 -5.87 3.17
N LEU A 19 0.75 -5.27 2.55
CA LEU A 19 0.37 -3.88 2.81
C LEU A 19 -0.64 -3.83 3.95
N VAL A 20 -0.32 -3.08 4.99
CA VAL A 20 -1.15 -2.90 6.19
C VAL A 20 -1.41 -1.41 6.42
N LYS A 21 -2.66 -1.03 6.65
CA LYS A 21 -3.04 0.33 7.07
C LYS A 21 -3.02 0.40 8.61
N ARG A 22 -2.32 1.38 9.17
CA ARG A 22 -2.31 1.66 10.62
C ARG A 22 -2.27 3.17 10.85
N LYS A 23 -3.07 3.71 11.78
CA LYS A 23 -3.09 5.15 12.12
C LYS A 23 -3.13 6.09 10.91
N GLY A 24 -3.94 5.77 9.89
CA GLY A 24 -4.06 6.56 8.65
C GLY A 24 -2.83 6.53 7.72
N ARG A 25 -1.86 5.65 7.98
CA ARG A 25 -0.65 5.45 7.16
C ARG A 25 -0.60 4.04 6.61
N LEU A 26 0.01 3.90 5.44
CA LEU A 26 0.25 2.60 4.81
C LEU A 26 1.67 2.11 5.09
N TYR A 27 1.77 0.83 5.42
CA TYR A 27 3.00 0.15 5.77
C TYR A 27 3.14 -1.12 4.93
N VAL A 28 4.36 -1.43 4.49
CA VAL A 28 4.74 -2.76 4.05
C VAL A 28 5.28 -3.50 5.27
N ILE A 29 4.68 -4.65 5.60
CA ILE A 29 5.12 -5.53 6.67
C ILE A 29 5.57 -6.84 6.05
N CYS A 30 6.76 -7.30 6.41
CA CYS A 30 7.28 -8.60 6.04
C CYS A 30 7.63 -9.33 7.34
N LYS A 31 7.14 -10.57 7.49
CA LYS A 31 7.40 -11.41 8.66
C LYS A 31 8.77 -12.09 8.54
N SER A 32 9.11 -12.56 7.35
CA SER A 32 10.33 -13.32 7.04
C SER A 32 11.59 -12.48 7.14
N ASN A 33 11.52 -11.21 6.71
CA ASN A 33 12.67 -10.30 6.75
C ASN A 33 12.26 -8.89 7.22
N PRO A 34 12.57 -8.47 8.46
CA PRO A 34 12.18 -7.16 8.97
C PRO A 34 12.84 -5.98 8.22
N ARG A 35 13.91 -6.24 7.45
CA ARG A 35 14.58 -5.26 6.58
C ARG A 35 13.68 -4.74 5.45
N PHE A 36 12.70 -5.52 5.02
CA PHE A 36 11.74 -5.12 3.99
C PHE A 36 10.55 -4.33 4.55
N LYS A 37 10.45 -4.17 5.87
CA LYS A 37 9.41 -3.31 6.46
C LYS A 37 9.61 -1.88 6.00
N ALA A 38 8.57 -1.31 5.40
CA ALA A 38 8.64 0.04 4.87
C ALA A 38 7.37 0.85 5.18
N VAL A 39 7.51 2.18 5.24
CA VAL A 39 6.39 3.12 5.35
C VAL A 39 6.37 4.00 4.11
N GLN A 40 5.17 4.41 3.69
CA GLN A 40 5.06 5.41 2.65
C GLN A 40 5.63 6.72 3.19
N GLY A 41 6.54 7.33 2.42
CA GLY A 41 7.03 8.68 2.70
C GLY A 41 5.93 9.73 2.56
N ARG A 42 6.33 10.95 2.16
CA ARG A 42 5.40 12.06 1.89
C ARG A 42 4.30 11.56 0.95
N LYS A 43 3.04 11.89 1.27
CA LYS A 43 1.88 11.49 0.46
C LYS A 43 1.98 12.18 -0.90
N ASN A 44 2.58 11.53 -1.90
CA ASN A 44 2.24 11.85 -3.27
C ASN A 44 0.79 11.40 -3.45
N ALA A 45 -0.12 12.35 -3.61
CA ALA A 45 -1.57 12.15 -3.69
C ALA A 45 -2.04 11.33 -4.93
N VAL A 46 -1.14 10.59 -5.57
CA VAL A 46 -1.34 9.91 -6.86
C VAL A 46 -1.62 8.40 -6.73
N ASN A 47 -1.63 7.83 -5.51
CA ASN A 47 -1.91 6.40 -5.33
C ASN A 47 -3.37 6.12 -4.91
N GLY A 48 -4.31 6.47 -5.79
CA GLY A 48 -4.85 5.47 -6.71
C GLY A 48 -5.58 4.22 -6.16
N ASN A 49 -5.95 4.14 -4.88
CA ASN A 49 -7.12 3.32 -4.53
C ASN A 49 -8.40 4.12 -4.82
N SER A 50 -8.53 4.59 -6.07
CA SER A 50 -9.80 5.05 -6.58
C SER A 50 -10.70 3.81 -6.62
N PRO A 51 -11.81 3.75 -5.86
CA PRO A 51 -12.74 2.65 -6.02
C PRO A 51 -13.10 2.58 -7.49
N ALA A 52 -12.89 1.41 -8.09
CA ALA A 52 -13.19 1.16 -9.48
C ALA A 52 -14.57 1.73 -9.80
N SER A 53 -14.62 2.57 -10.83
CA SER A 53 -15.79 3.00 -11.57
C SER A 53 -16.75 1.81 -11.70
N GLY A 54 -17.82 1.78 -10.89
CA GLY A 54 -18.52 0.50 -10.72
C GLY A 54 -19.87 0.49 -10.01
N ALA A 55 -20.47 1.63 -9.68
CA ALA A 55 -21.90 1.67 -9.39
C ALA A 55 -22.67 2.22 -10.60
N VAL A 56 -22.45 1.59 -11.75
CA VAL A 56 -23.40 1.64 -12.88
C VAL A 56 -24.62 0.82 -12.46
N GLY A 57 -25.68 1.51 -12.09
CA GLY A 57 -27.05 1.05 -12.25
C GLY A 57 -27.62 0.12 -11.17
N ARG A 58 -28.78 0.50 -10.67
CA ARG A 58 -30.04 -0.28 -10.72
C ARG A 58 -31.14 0.67 -10.23
N ARG A 59 -31.80 1.36 -11.15
CA ARG A 59 -33.02 0.94 -11.87
C ARG A 59 -34.27 1.35 -11.08
N ARG A 60 -34.98 2.30 -11.71
CA ARG A 60 -36.34 2.82 -11.46
C ARG A 60 -36.42 3.94 -10.45
#